data_AF-A0A1G9LD13-F1
#
_entry.id   AF-A0A1G9LD13-F1
#
_cell.length_a   1.000
_cell.length_b   1.000
_cell.length_c   1.000
_cell.angle_alpha   90.00
_cell.angle_beta   90.00
_cell.angle_gamma   90.00
#
_symmetry.space_group_name_H-M   'P 1'
#
loop_
_entity.id
_entity.type
_entity.pdbx_description
1 polymer ?
#
loop_
_entity_poly.entity_id
_entity_poly.type
_entity_poly.pdbx_seq_one_letter_code
_entity_poly.pdbx_strand_id
1 'polypeptide(L)'
;MALFDLLSEWAIWAPFTFVVRGIMGYIIGRIAWSNGKDGNNIITNIIAIVLSGIWMIFGYYITEIILYGNHIKAMASIPGNITQIIIGMIIGIPVAQILKKHIKINIK
;
A
#
# COMPACT_ATOMS: atom_id res chain seq x y z
N MET A 1 4.11 -5.82 6.97
CA MET A 1 4.92 -6.32 5.84
C MET A 1 6.40 -6.18 6.15
N ALA A 2 7.00 -4.99 6.31
CA ALA A 2 8.45 -4.90 6.57
C ALA A 2 8.95 -5.69 7.81
N LEU A 3 8.24 -5.59 8.94
CA LEU A 3 8.59 -6.39 10.14
C LEU A 3 8.38 -7.90 9.92
N PHE A 4 7.39 -8.27 9.10
CA PHE A 4 7.16 -9.67 8.75
C PHE A 4 8.31 -10.20 7.88
N ASP A 5 8.74 -9.43 6.89
CA ASP A 5 9.87 -9.79 6.04
C ASP A 5 11.14 -9.96 6.88
N LEU A 6 11.39 -9.03 7.83
CA LEU A 6 12.55 -9.08 8.72
C LEU A 6 12.60 -10.33 9.61
N LEU A 7 11.43 -10.81 10.07
CA LEU A 7 11.31 -11.97 10.95
C LEU A 7 11.12 -13.29 10.20
N SER A 8 11.09 -13.26 8.87
CA SER A 8 10.89 -14.45 8.02
C SER A 8 12.12 -14.73 7.16
N GLU A 9 12.03 -15.76 6.33
CA GLU A 9 13.07 -16.11 5.36
C GLU A 9 13.31 -15.02 4.30
N TRP A 10 12.46 -13.99 4.27
CA TRP A 10 12.50 -12.89 3.31
C TRP A 10 13.19 -11.64 3.88
N ALA A 11 14.07 -11.77 4.88
CA ALA A 11 14.72 -10.63 5.55
C ALA A 11 15.40 -9.63 4.59
N ILE A 12 15.93 -10.11 3.46
CA ILE A 12 16.55 -9.26 2.44
C ILE A 12 15.55 -8.28 1.78
N TRP A 13 14.26 -8.61 1.77
CA TRP A 13 13.18 -7.75 1.28
C TRP A 13 12.76 -6.68 2.27
N ALA A 14 13.03 -6.86 3.58
CA ALA A 14 12.57 -5.97 4.64
C ALA A 14 12.89 -4.47 4.41
N PRO A 15 14.11 -4.05 4.03
CA PRO A 15 14.40 -2.63 3.79
C PRO A 15 13.60 -2.07 2.62
N PHE A 16 13.45 -2.84 1.54
CA PHE A 16 12.69 -2.43 0.36
C PHE A 16 11.20 -2.34 0.68
N THR A 17 10.63 -3.37 1.30
CA THR A 17 9.23 -3.37 1.72
C THR A 17 8.92 -2.23 2.69
N PHE A 18 9.84 -1.89 3.59
CA PHE A 18 9.68 -0.75 4.49
C PHE A 18 9.49 0.56 3.70
N VAL A 19 10.35 0.83 2.72
CA VAL A 19 10.28 2.03 1.89
C VAL A 19 9.03 2.02 1.01
N VAL A 20 8.80 0.92 0.28
CA VAL A 20 7.68 0.78 -0.65
C VAL A 20 6.35 0.95 0.08
N ARG A 21 6.13 0.19 1.16
CA ARG A 21 4.87 0.22 1.93
C ARG A 21 4.74 1.47 2.79
N GLY A 22 5.85 2.02 3.30
CA GLY A 22 5.85 3.27 4.04
C GLY A 22 5.39 4.44 3.17
N ILE A 23 5.96 4.57 1.97
CA ILE A 23 5.56 5.60 1.01
C ILE A 23 4.13 5.35 0.50
N MET A 24 3.76 4.10 0.24
CA MET A 24 2.38 3.74 -0.14
C MET A 24 1.37 4.23 0.91
N GLY A 25 1.59 3.91 2.18
CA GLY A 25 0.72 4.35 3.28
C GLY A 25 0.67 5.86 3.42
N TYR A 26 1.81 6.54 3.25
CA TYR A 26 1.88 7.99 3.26
C TYR A 26 1.06 8.63 2.12
N ILE A 27 1.18 8.12 0.88
CA ILE A 27 0.40 8.59 -0.28
C ILE A 27 -1.10 8.44 0.02
N ILE A 28 -1.51 7.26 0.51
CA ILE A 28 -2.92 7.00 0.86
C ILE A 28 -3.41 8.02 1.88
N GLY A 29 -2.70 8.17 3.00
CA GLY A 29 -3.08 9.08 4.08
C GLY A 29 -3.14 10.54 3.62
N ARG A 30 -2.13 11.02 2.89
CA ARG A 30 -2.07 12.40 2.40
C ARG A 30 -3.22 12.74 1.45
N ILE A 31 -3.61 11.81 0.58
CA ILE A 31 -4.71 12.04 -0.37
C ILE A 31 -6.06 11.88 0.34
N ALA A 32 -6.22 10.89 1.21
CA ALA A 32 -7.46 10.67 1.95
C ALA A 32 -7.83 11.88 2.85
N TRP A 33 -6.84 12.51 3.49
CA TRP A 33 -7.02 13.72 4.31
C TRP A 33 -6.90 15.05 3.53
N SER A 34 -6.73 15.00 2.21
CA SER A 34 -6.66 16.23 1.40
C SER A 34 -7.97 17.03 1.46
N ASN A 35 -7.86 18.36 1.38
CA ASN A 35 -9.00 19.30 1.25
C ASN A 35 -10.09 19.12 2.32
N GLY A 36 -9.73 18.82 3.57
CA GLY A 36 -10.69 18.66 4.67
C GLY A 36 -11.67 17.49 4.49
N LYS A 37 -11.34 16.52 3.64
CA LYS A 37 -12.18 15.34 3.39
C LYS A 37 -12.15 14.35 4.56
N ASP A 38 -11.12 14.41 5.40
CA ASP A 38 -10.88 13.55 6.57
C ASP A 38 -10.98 12.04 6.27
N GLY A 39 -10.76 11.61 5.04
CA GLY A 39 -10.96 10.21 4.63
C GLY A 39 -12.44 9.77 4.54
N ASN A 40 -13.40 10.69 4.58
CA ASN A 40 -14.83 10.39 4.38
C ASN A 40 -15.20 10.15 2.92
N ASN A 41 -14.43 10.71 1.98
CA ASN A 41 -14.75 10.63 0.57
C ASN A 41 -14.23 9.33 -0.05
N ILE A 42 -15.15 8.40 -0.31
CA ILE A 42 -14.85 7.07 -0.89
C ILE A 42 -14.10 7.19 -2.22
N ILE A 43 -14.53 8.09 -3.11
CA ILE A 43 -13.88 8.27 -4.42
C ILE A 43 -12.43 8.73 -4.24
N THR A 44 -12.19 9.66 -3.31
CA THR A 44 -10.83 10.13 -2.99
C THR A 44 -9.97 9.00 -2.42
N ASN A 45 -10.53 8.15 -1.55
CA ASN A 45 -9.81 7.00 -0.99
C ASN A 45 -9.49 5.96 -2.07
N ILE A 46 -10.39 5.71 -3.01
CA ILE A 46 -10.14 4.82 -4.16
C ILE A 46 -9.00 5.38 -5.02
N ILE A 47 -9.04 6.67 -5.38
CA ILE A 47 -7.97 7.31 -6.15
C ILE A 47 -6.64 7.22 -5.39
N ALA A 48 -6.66 7.45 -4.07
CA ALA A 48 -5.47 7.35 -3.22
C ALA A 48 -4.86 5.93 -3.26
N ILE A 49 -5.70 4.90 -3.14
CA ILE A 49 -5.28 3.49 -3.21
C ILE A 49 -4.72 3.17 -4.59
N VAL A 50 -5.36 3.59 -5.68
CA VAL A 50 -4.88 3.35 -7.05
C VAL A 50 -3.52 3.99 -7.28
N LEU A 51 -3.35 5.28 -6.95
CA LEU A 51 -2.08 5.99 -7.10
C LEU A 51 -0.96 5.35 -6.26
N SER A 52 -1.27 4.98 -5.03
CA SER A 52 -0.33 4.27 -4.16
C SER A 52 0.00 2.86 -4.67
N GLY A 53 -0.95 2.22 -5.36
CA GLY A 53 -0.77 0.91 -5.99
C GLY A 53 0.19 0.96 -7.17
N ILE A 54 0.14 2.02 -7.99
CA ILE A 54 1.12 2.26 -9.05
C ILE A 54 2.54 2.38 -8.46
N TRP A 55 2.69 3.16 -7.39
CA TRP A 55 3.95 3.26 -6.65
C TRP A 55 4.42 1.89 -6.15
N MET A 56 3.52 1.09 -5.58
CA MET A 56 3.84 -0.24 -5.06
C MET A 56 4.35 -1.18 -6.16
N ILE A 57 3.67 -1.22 -7.31
CA ILE A 57 4.07 -2.05 -8.46
C ILE A 57 5.44 -1.61 -8.96
N PHE A 58 5.67 -0.31 -9.11
CA PHE A 58 6.97 0.23 -9.51
C PHE A 58 8.08 -0.11 -8.51
N GLY A 59 7.84 0.10 -7.22
CA GLY A 59 8.81 -0.16 -6.17
C GLY A 59 9.21 -1.64 -6.07
N TYR A 60 8.24 -2.55 -6.17
CA TYR A 60 8.55 -3.98 -6.18
C TYR A 60 9.22 -4.45 -7.47
N TYR A 61 8.86 -3.89 -8.62
CA TYR A 61 9.55 -4.17 -9.88
C TYR A 61 11.05 -3.82 -9.81
N ILE A 62 11.37 -2.63 -9.29
CA ILE A 62 12.78 -2.20 -9.10
C ILE A 62 13.48 -3.09 -8.05
N THR A 63 12.80 -3.42 -6.96
CA THR A 63 13.34 -4.31 -5.92
C THR A 63 13.71 -5.68 -6.49
N GLU A 64 12.86 -6.27 -7.32
CA GLU A 64 13.13 -7.58 -7.94
C GLU A 64 14.29 -7.55 -8.93
N ILE A 65 14.45 -6.45 -9.67
CA ILE A 65 15.62 -6.27 -10.54
C ILE A 65 16.90 -6.20 -9.69
N ILE A 66 16.89 -5.46 -8.57
CA ILE A 66 18.05 -5.33 -7.68
C ILE A 66 18.39 -6.68 -7.03
N LEU A 67 17.39 -7.43 -6.57
CA LEU A 67 17.60 -8.68 -5.81
C LEU A 67 17.93 -9.88 -6.70
N TYR A 68 17.27 -9.99 -7.86
CA TYR A 68 17.34 -11.22 -8.68
C TYR A 68 17.87 -10.99 -10.09
N GLY A 69 18.05 -9.74 -10.53
CA GLY A 69 18.51 -9.41 -11.88
C GLY A 69 17.62 -9.94 -13.01
N ASN A 70 16.39 -10.38 -12.68
CA ASN A 70 15.53 -11.12 -13.60
C ASN A 70 14.21 -10.38 -13.85
N HIS A 71 14.12 -9.75 -15.01
CA HIS A 71 12.95 -9.00 -15.45
C HIS A 71 11.68 -9.87 -15.59
N ILE A 72 11.82 -11.18 -15.86
CA ILE A 72 10.69 -12.10 -16.04
C ILE A 72 10.01 -12.35 -14.69
N LYS A 73 10.79 -12.52 -13.62
CA LYS A 73 10.25 -12.66 -12.25
C LYS A 73 9.52 -11.38 -11.83
N ALA A 74 10.12 -10.23 -12.12
CA ALA A 74 9.54 -8.91 -11.83
C ALA A 74 8.20 -8.67 -12.55
N MET A 75 8.03 -9.20 -13.76
CA MET A 75 6.74 -9.14 -14.46
C MET A 75 5.73 -10.14 -13.90
N ALA A 76 6.18 -11.33 -13.47
CA ALA A 76 5.32 -12.36 -12.90
C ALA A 76 4.71 -11.98 -11.55
N SER A 77 5.33 -11.05 -10.79
CA SER A 77 4.78 -10.57 -9.52
C SER A 77 3.70 -9.49 -9.67
N ILE A 78 3.58 -8.86 -10.84
CA ILE A 78 2.61 -7.78 -11.10
C ILE A 78 1.15 -8.25 -10.89
N PRO A 79 0.69 -9.39 -11.43
CA PRO A 79 -0.66 -9.88 -11.18
C PRO A 79 -0.94 -10.08 -9.68
N GLY A 80 0.01 -10.66 -8.94
CA GLY A 80 -0.13 -10.86 -7.50
C GLY A 80 -0.22 -9.54 -6.73
N ASN A 81 0.59 -8.56 -7.09
CA ASN A 81 0.57 -7.21 -6.52
C ASN A 81 -0.76 -6.50 -6.80
N ILE A 82 -1.31 -6.63 -8.01
CA ILE A 82 -2.63 -6.10 -8.36
C ILE A 82 -3.72 -6.75 -7.51
N THR A 83 -3.70 -8.09 -7.36
CA THR A 83 -4.64 -8.81 -6.50
C THR A 83 -4.59 -8.32 -5.06
N GLN A 84 -3.39 -8.09 -4.51
CA GLN A 84 -3.25 -7.53 -3.16
C GLN A 84 -3.88 -6.14 -3.02
N ILE A 85 -3.70 -5.26 -4.02
CA ILE A 85 -4.31 -3.92 -4.01
C ILE A 85 -5.84 -4.03 -4.05
N ILE A 86 -6.38 -4.88 -4.92
CA ILE A 86 -7.84 -5.04 -5.09
C ILE A 86 -8.47 -5.60 -3.81
N ILE A 87 -7.93 -6.69 -3.28
CA ILE A 87 -8.43 -7.30 -2.04
C ILE A 87 -8.30 -6.31 -0.88
N GLY A 88 -7.15 -5.63 -0.77
CA GLY A 88 -6.90 -4.61 0.23
C GLY A 88 -7.89 -3.44 0.13
N MET A 89 -8.30 -3.04 -1.07
CA MET A 89 -9.31 -2.00 -1.28
C MET A 89 -10.72 -2.47 -0.86
N ILE A 90 -11.13 -3.65 -1.31
CA ILE A 90 -12.45 -4.22 -1.03
C ILE A 90 -12.67 -4.42 0.47
N ILE A 91 -11.63 -4.88 1.19
CA ILE A 91 -11.71 -5.10 2.63
C ILE A 91 -11.42 -3.80 3.40
N GLY A 92 -10.40 -3.05 2.98
CA GLY A 92 -9.89 -1.89 3.70
C GLY A 92 -10.86 -0.72 3.76
N ILE A 93 -11.61 -0.43 2.69
CA ILE A 93 -12.56 0.68 2.68
C ILE A 93 -13.72 0.47 3.68
N PRO A 94 -14.46 -0.67 3.67
CA PRO A 94 -15.50 -0.93 4.65
C PRO A 94 -14.98 -0.93 6.09
N VAL A 95 -13.84 -1.57 6.33
CA VAL A 95 -13.20 -1.63 7.64
C VAL A 95 -12.84 -0.23 8.14
N ALA A 96 -12.25 0.61 7.29
CA ALA A 96 -11.92 1.99 7.64
C ALA A 96 -13.18 2.82 8.00
N GLN A 97 -14.29 2.65 7.29
CA GLN A 97 -15.55 3.33 7.60
C GLN A 97 -16.12 2.91 8.96
N ILE A 98 -16.10 1.60 9.25
CA ILE A 98 -16.55 1.06 10.54
C ILE A 98 -15.67 1.56 11.68
N LEU A 99 -14.35 1.51 11.52
CA LEU A 99 -13.40 1.98 12.52
C LEU A 99 -13.58 3.47 12.80
N LYS A 100 -13.74 4.29 11.75
CA LYS A 100 -13.93 5.74 11.92
C LYS A 100 -15.20 6.09 12.71
N LYS A 101 -16.24 5.27 12.63
CA LYS A 101 -17.48 5.46 13.41
C LYS A 101 -17.26 5.25 14.92
N HIS A 102 -16.33 4.39 15.30
CA HIS A 102 -16.09 4.00 16.70
C HIS A 102 -14.89 4.71 17.32
N ILE A 103 -13.93 5.12 16.50
CA ILE A 103 -12.81 5.92 16.96
C ILE A 103 -13.21 7.39 16.88
N LYS A 104 -13.34 8.05 18.04
CA LYS A 104 -13.38 9.52 18.12
C LYS A 104 -12.02 10.07 17.70
N ILE A 105 -11.80 10.16 16.40
CA ILE A 105 -10.59 10.78 15.85
C ILE A 105 -10.79 12.30 15.96
N ASN A 106 -10.49 12.86 17.13
CA ASN A 106 -10.27 14.30 17.33
C ASN A 106 -8.88 14.64 16.75
N ILE A 107 -8.75 14.61 15.42
CA ILE A 107 -7.61 15.27 14.77
C ILE A 107 -8.04 16.72 14.59
N LYS A 108 -7.57 17.56 15.50
CA LYS A 108 -7.58 19.03 15.36
C LYS A 108 -6.58 19.45 14.29
#